data_AF-A0A7C2AXL8-F1
#
_entry.id   AF-A0A7C2AXL8-F1
#
_cell.length_a   1.000
_cell.length_b   1.000
_cell.length_c   1.000
_cell.angle_alpha   90.00
_cell.angle_beta   90.00
_cell.angle_gamma   90.00
#
_symmetry.space_group_name_H-M   'P 1'
#
loop_
_entity.id
_entity.type
_entity.pdbx_description
1 polymer ?
#
loop_
_entity_poly.entity_id
_entity_poly.type
_entity_poly.pdbx_seq_one_letter_code
_entity_poly.pdbx_strand_id
1 'polypeptide(L)' 'MKTSRYSDSQILAILKQAEAGTPVPALCREHGMSNATFYKWRAK' A
#
# COMPACT_ATOMS: atom_id res chain seq x y z
N MET A 1 -11.23 17.67 -0.29
CA MET A 1 -10.94 16.22 -0.16
C MET A 1 -9.64 16.12 0.61
N LYS A 2 -9.60 15.45 1.78
CA LYS A 2 -8.35 15.29 2.54
C LYS A 2 -7.32 14.65 1.61
N THR A 3 -6.22 15.34 1.36
CA THR A 3 -5.09 14.83 0.57
C THR A 3 -4.72 13.47 1.15
N SER A 4 -4.95 12.40 0.38
CA SER A 4 -4.52 11.06 0.78
C SER A 4 -3.01 11.12 0.99
N ARG A 5 -2.54 10.53 2.09
CA ARG A 5 -1.11 10.54 2.46
C ARG A 5 -0.23 9.84 1.41
N TYR A 6 -0.85 9.08 0.51
CA TYR A 6 -0.23 8.35 -0.58
C TYR A 6 -0.87 8.77 -1.90
N SER A 7 -0.06 9.01 -2.92
CA SER A 7 -0.54 9.24 -4.29
C SER A 7 -1.00 7.93 -4.93
N ASP A 8 -1.87 8.00 -5.93
CA ASP A 8 -2.33 6.81 -6.67
C ASP A 8 -1.16 6.02 -7.28
N SER A 9 -0.12 6.72 -7.74
CA SER A 9 1.11 6.10 -8.25
C SER A 9 1.87 5.32 -7.17
N GLN A 10 1.96 5.85 -5.95
CA GLN A 10 2.57 5.14 -4.82
C GLN A 10 1.77 3.89 -4.47
N ILE A 11 0.43 4.02 -4.40
CA ILE A 11 -0.46 2.90 -4.11
C ILE A 11 -0.27 1.77 -5.13
N LEU A 12 -0.25 2.11 -6.43
CA LEU A 12 -0.08 1.14 -7.50
C LEU A 12 1.30 0.45 -7.45
N ALA A 13 2.36 1.20 -7.14
CA ALA A 13 3.70 0.64 -6.98
C ALA A 13 3.76 -0.37 -5.81
N ILE A 14 3.15 -0.03 -4.68
CA ILE A 14 3.10 -0.89 -3.48
C ILE A 14 2.28 -2.16 -3.74
N LEU A 15 1.13 -2.04 -4.43
CA LEU A 15 0.32 -3.19 -4.82
C LEU A 15 1.11 -4.14 -5.73
N LYS A 16 1.82 -3.60 -6.72
CA LYS A 16 2.70 -4.38 -7.60
C LYS A 16 3.82 -5.09 -6.85
N GLN A 17 4.45 -4.45 -5.86
CA GLN A 17 5.49 -5.10 -5.05
C GLN A 17 4.93 -6.27 -4.23
N ALA A 18 3.70 -6.13 -3.72
CA ALA A 18 3.02 -7.23 -3.03
C ALA A 18 2.69 -8.38 -3.99
N GLU A 19 2.24 -8.08 -5.22
CA GLU A 19 2.01 -9.08 -6.27
C GLU A 19 3.31 -9.78 -6.72
N ALA A 20 4.44 -9.06 -6.68
CA ALA A 20 5.77 -9.64 -6.94
C ALA A 20 6.26 -10.57 -5.82
N GLY A 21 5.48 -10.78 -4.75
CA GLY A 21 5.80 -11.69 -3.66
C GLY A 21 6.39 -11.02 -2.42
N THR A 22 6.45 -9.68 -2.37
CA THR A 22 6.93 -8.99 -1.17
C THR A 22 5.90 -9.12 -0.04
N PRO A 23 6.31 -9.53 1.18
CA PRO A 23 5.39 -9.63 2.30
C PRO A 23 4.74 -8.29 2.64
N VAL A 24 3.40 -8.25 2.70
CA VAL A 24 2.63 -7.06 3.09
C VAL A 24 3.10 -6.42 4.40
N PRO A 25 3.45 -7.18 5.47
CA PRO A 25 3.97 -6.58 6.70
C PRO A 25 5.30 -5.82 6.51
N ALA A 26 6.15 -6.26 5.57
CA ALA A 26 7.39 -5.58 5.24
C ALA A 26 7.12 -4.26 4.51
N LEU A 27 6.23 -4.29 3.51
CA LEU A 27 5.77 -3.10 2.78
C LEU A 27 5.12 -2.07 3.72
N CYS A 28 4.31 -2.54 4.67
CA CYS A 28 3.68 -1.66 5.65
C CYS A 28 4.70 -0.98 6.57
N ARG A 29 5.76 -1.70 6.99
CA ARG A 29 6.87 -1.09 7.74
C ARG A 29 7.68 -0.11 6.90
N GLU A 30 8.04 -0.48 5.67
CA GLU A 30 8.87 0.34 4.79
C GLU A 30 8.19 1.67 4.43
N HIS A 31 6.90 1.64 4.11
CA HIS A 31 6.16 2.82 3.68
C HIS A 31 5.42 3.53 4.82
N GLY A 32 5.55 3.09 6.06
CA GLY A 32 4.86 3.69 7.22
C GLY A 32 3.33 3.56 7.14
N MET A 33 2.85 2.44 6.61
CA MET A 33 1.44 2.14 6.42
C MET A 33 0.93 1.13 7.43
N SER A 34 -0.38 1.12 7.64
CA SER A 34 -1.04 0.03 8.35
C SER A 34 -1.44 -1.08 7.37
N ASN A 35 -1.42 -2.33 7.82
CA ASN A 35 -1.95 -3.47 7.04
C ASN A 35 -3.40 -3.20 6.59
N ALA A 36 -4.21 -2.57 7.45
CA ALA A 36 -5.58 -2.19 7.12
C ALA A 36 -5.67 -1.23 5.93
N THR A 37 -4.73 -0.29 5.78
CA THR A 37 -4.65 0.61 4.63
C THR A 37 -4.37 -0.17 3.34
N PHE A 38 -3.41 -1.09 3.38
CA PHE A 38 -3.08 -1.92 2.23
C PHE A 38 -4.28 -2.77 1.75
N TYR A 39 -4.97 -3.45 2.68
CA TYR A 39 -6.14 -4.25 2.32
C TYR A 39 -7.33 -3.40 1.82
N LYS A 40 -7.48 -2.17 2.29
CA LYS A 40 -8.47 -1.23 1.73
C LYS A 40 -8.16 -0.87 0.27
N TRP A 41 -6.89 -0.78 -0.11
CA TRP A 41 -6.51 -0.57 -1.51
C TRP A 41 -6.73 -1.81 -2.37
N ARG A 42 -6.49 -3.01 -1.83
CA ARG A 42 -6.81 -4.28 -2.53
C ARG A 42 -8.29 -4.52 -2.74
N ALA A 43 -9.14 -3.99 -1.86
CA ALA A 43 -10.59 -4.15 -1.91
C ALA A 43 -11.30 -3.07 -2.75
N LYS A 44 -10.56 -2.06 -3.22
CA LYS A 44 -11.07 -0.96 -4.03
C LYS A 44 -10.72 -1.17 -5.49
#